data_AF-U7VE87-F1
#
_entry.id   AF-U7VE87-F1
#
_cell.length_a   1.000
_cell.length_b   1.000
_cell.length_c   1.000
_cell.angle_alpha   90.00
_cell.angle_beta   90.00
_cell.angle_gamma   90.00
#
_symmetry.space_group_name_H-M   'P 1'
#
loop_
_entity.id
_entity.type
_entity.pdbx_description
1 polymer ?
#
loop_
_entity_poly.entity_id
_entity_poly.type
_entity_poly.pdbx_seq_one_letter_code
_entity_poly.pdbx_strand_id
1 'polypeptide(L)'
;MFLITGIIIAALFLVSTSMPFLSWILPYYKIKKLENADLKTKIIANVVALVAIGWIDIHFLVTYIGVFVSIEVLYYILKRYDRKTQYFDRIFITSLLIGIGVCIYIYFNRVGLNIGFEQLKSLYLQKTTFTQYEVDMAFKYIKDNFTYLVFAYLNMTVFLTYYFLNKEDFFKWEASYLWLIPYIVVFFIEKYTSFGGNLTSNILEVLKIVYIMYFMKIVASILNEKVKKQSLCFTVGVFLALISPEFAFIFGALASGIKIKIVKS
;
A
#
# COMPACT_ATOMS: atom_id res chain seq x y z
N MET A 1 4.17 30.61 8.56
CA MET A 1 3.73 29.24 8.91
C MET A 1 3.72 28.30 7.69
N PHE A 2 3.09 28.67 6.57
CA PHE A 2 2.95 27.79 5.39
C PHE A 2 4.25 27.45 4.67
N LEU A 3 5.21 28.38 4.64
CA LEU A 3 6.53 28.16 4.03
C LEU A 3 7.31 27.07 4.78
N ILE A 4 7.28 27.09 6.11
CA ILE A 4 7.87 26.05 6.97
C ILE A 4 7.16 24.70 6.73
N THR A 5 5.82 24.69 6.69
CA THR A 5 5.06 23.47 6.40
C THR A 5 5.42 22.89 5.03
N GLY A 6 5.52 23.71 3.99
CA GLY A 6 5.90 23.28 2.64
C GLY A 6 7.32 22.70 2.57
N ILE A 7 8.29 23.32 3.27
CA ILE A 7 9.66 22.80 3.38
C ILE A 7 9.68 21.46 4.13
N ILE A 8 8.93 21.32 5.23
CA ILE A 8 8.83 20.05 5.96
C ILE A 8 8.22 18.97 5.06
N ILE A 9 7.20 19.29 4.27
CA ILE A 9 6.60 18.36 3.30
C ILE A 9 7.65 17.91 2.27
N ALA A 10 8.48 18.81 1.75
CA ALA A 10 9.56 18.46 0.83
C ALA A 10 10.64 17.59 1.50
N ALA A 11 11.03 17.90 2.73
CA ALA A 11 11.98 17.08 3.49
C ALA A 11 11.43 15.67 3.79
N LEU A 12 10.17 15.58 4.21
CA LEU A 12 9.49 14.31 4.44
C LEU A 12 9.33 13.52 3.14
N PHE A 13 9.12 14.18 2.00
CA PHE A 13 9.13 13.52 0.70
C PHE A 13 10.46 12.82 0.44
N LEU A 14 11.59 13.49 0.66
CA LEU A 14 12.90 12.88 0.50
C LEU A 14 13.06 11.65 1.40
N VAL A 15 12.70 11.77 2.69
CA VAL A 15 12.73 10.64 3.63
C VAL A 15 11.86 9.48 3.15
N SER A 16 10.62 9.77 2.72
CA SER A 16 9.69 8.77 2.20
C SER A 16 10.22 8.09 0.93
N THR A 17 10.90 8.82 0.03
CA THR A 17 11.49 8.21 -1.18
C THR A 17 12.77 7.42 -0.89
N SER A 18 13.57 7.84 0.10
CA SER A 18 14.82 7.16 0.45
C SER A 18 14.60 5.93 1.32
N MET A 19 13.57 5.93 2.16
CA MET A 19 13.24 4.84 3.08
C MET A 19 11.79 4.38 2.84
N PRO A 20 11.57 3.39 1.96
CA PRO A 20 10.22 2.94 1.58
C PRO A 20 9.32 2.56 2.77
N PHE A 21 9.88 2.03 3.87
CA PHE A 21 9.09 1.72 5.07
C PHE A 21 8.53 2.96 5.78
N LEU A 22 9.14 4.14 5.59
CA LEU A 22 8.72 5.42 6.18
C LEU A 22 7.83 6.26 5.25
N SER A 23 7.40 5.70 4.12
CA SER A 23 6.59 6.41 3.12
C SER A 23 5.25 6.91 3.65
N TRP A 24 4.70 6.29 4.68
CA TRP A 24 3.44 6.70 5.30
C TRP A 24 3.56 8.00 6.12
N ILE A 25 4.77 8.41 6.52
CA ILE A 25 4.97 9.59 7.38
C ILE A 25 4.51 10.86 6.67
N LEU A 26 4.86 11.01 5.39
CA LEU A 26 4.48 12.17 4.60
C LEU A 26 2.95 12.37 4.52
N PRO A 27 2.16 11.41 4.00
CA PRO A 27 0.71 11.59 3.92
C PRO A 27 0.08 11.70 5.30
N TYR A 28 0.56 10.97 6.32
CA TYR A 28 0.13 11.14 7.71
C TYR A 28 0.32 12.58 8.20
N TYR A 29 1.53 13.12 8.05
CA TYR A 29 1.86 14.47 8.48
C TYR A 29 1.00 15.51 7.75
N LYS A 30 0.88 15.41 6.43
CA LYS A 30 0.08 16.33 5.62
C LYS A 30 -1.37 16.35 6.08
N ILE A 31 -2.00 15.17 6.16
CA ILE A 31 -3.40 15.05 6.52
C ILE A 31 -3.65 15.60 7.92
N LYS A 32 -2.80 15.23 8.90
CA LYS A 32 -2.95 15.65 10.29
C LYS A 32 -2.66 17.14 10.51
N LYS A 33 -1.60 17.67 9.90
CA LYS A 33 -1.19 19.08 10.08
C LYS A 33 -2.14 20.04 9.39
N LEU A 34 -2.70 19.63 8.25
CA LEU A 34 -3.56 20.45 7.42
C LEU A 34 -5.05 20.18 7.63
N GLU A 35 -5.46 19.26 8.52
CA GLU A 35 -6.87 18.88 8.68
C GLU A 35 -7.82 20.08 8.84
N ASN A 36 -7.49 20.96 9.79
CA ASN A 36 -8.26 22.18 10.12
C ASN A 36 -7.83 23.43 9.34
N ALA A 37 -6.90 23.29 8.40
CA ALA A 37 -6.47 24.41 7.58
C ALA A 37 -7.52 24.73 6.50
N ASP A 38 -7.64 26.02 6.16
CA ASP A 38 -8.45 26.45 5.04
C ASP A 38 -7.86 25.97 3.69
N LEU A 39 -8.69 25.97 2.66
CA LEU A 39 -8.30 25.46 1.34
C LEU A 39 -7.10 26.23 0.75
N LYS A 40 -7.02 27.55 0.97
CA LYS A 40 -5.92 28.36 0.44
C LYS A 40 -4.60 27.94 1.08
N THR A 41 -4.57 27.75 2.39
CA THR A 41 -3.41 27.22 3.11
C THR A 41 -2.97 25.86 2.57
N LYS A 42 -3.89 24.93 2.35
CA LYS A 42 -3.59 23.59 1.82
C LYS A 42 -2.92 23.69 0.45
N ILE A 43 -3.43 24.56 -0.42
CA ILE A 43 -2.87 24.79 -1.75
C ILE A 43 -1.47 25.42 -1.64
N ILE A 44 -1.30 26.48 -0.85
CA ILE A 44 0.00 27.16 -0.70
C ILE A 44 1.07 26.20 -0.19
N ALA A 45 0.77 25.40 0.85
CA ALA A 45 1.73 24.45 1.40
C ALA A 45 2.17 23.40 0.36
N ASN A 46 1.23 22.89 -0.44
CA ASN A 46 1.51 21.95 -1.52
C ASN A 46 2.29 22.60 -2.67
N VAL A 47 1.98 23.85 -3.04
CA VAL A 47 2.72 24.59 -4.08
C VAL A 47 4.17 24.83 -3.67
N VAL A 48 4.41 25.24 -2.41
CA VAL A 48 5.77 25.41 -1.88
C VAL A 48 6.53 24.08 -1.92
N ALA A 49 5.89 22.98 -1.52
CA ALA A 49 6.50 21.65 -1.60
C ALA A 49 6.80 21.23 -3.04
N LEU A 50 5.89 21.48 -3.98
CA LEU A 50 6.10 21.20 -5.42
C LEU A 50 7.31 21.95 -5.97
N VAL A 51 7.42 23.26 -5.69
CA VAL A 51 8.58 24.05 -6.14
C VAL A 51 9.87 23.50 -5.54
N ALA A 52 9.88 23.19 -4.24
CA ALA A 52 11.07 22.66 -3.57
C ALA A 52 11.48 21.27 -4.11
N ILE A 53 10.52 20.37 -4.34
CA ILE A 53 10.80 19.03 -4.88
C ILE A 53 11.24 19.12 -6.34
N GLY A 54 10.57 19.93 -7.15
CA GLY A 54 10.89 20.10 -8.57
C GLY A 54 12.23 20.78 -8.80
N TRP A 55 12.70 21.58 -7.84
CA TRP A 55 14.06 22.13 -7.85
C TRP A 55 15.13 21.04 -7.67
N ILE A 56 14.82 19.96 -6.95
CA ILE A 56 15.73 18.82 -6.75
C ILE A 56 15.75 17.94 -7.99
N ASP A 57 14.58 17.45 -8.41
CA ASP A 57 14.42 16.65 -9.62
C ASP A 57 12.97 16.76 -10.12
N ILE A 58 12.80 17.03 -11.42
CA ILE A 58 11.48 17.13 -12.04
C ILE A 58 10.71 15.80 -12.01
N HIS A 59 11.40 14.65 -12.10
CA HIS A 59 10.79 13.33 -12.05
C HIS A 59 10.21 13.00 -10.68
N PHE A 60 10.73 13.60 -9.61
CA PHE A 60 10.17 13.47 -8.26
C PHE A 60 8.78 14.08 -8.13
N LEU A 61 8.43 15.06 -8.96
CA LEU A 61 7.07 15.62 -8.98
C LEU A 61 6.03 14.57 -9.34
N VAL A 62 6.36 13.64 -10.25
CA VAL A 62 5.43 12.59 -10.66
C VAL A 62 5.12 11.67 -9.48
N THR A 63 6.15 11.25 -8.74
CA THR A 63 5.97 10.43 -7.53
C THR A 63 5.22 11.19 -6.45
N TYR A 64 5.56 12.46 -6.24
CA TYR A 64 4.91 13.31 -5.24
C TYR A 64 3.42 13.49 -5.51
N ILE A 65 3.06 13.88 -6.73
CA ILE A 65 1.67 14.10 -7.12
C ILE A 65 0.94 12.77 -7.23
N GLY A 66 1.48 11.84 -8.01
CA GLY A 66 0.85 10.58 -8.36
C GLY A 66 0.60 9.68 -7.16
N VAL A 67 1.50 9.66 -6.17
CA VAL A 67 1.35 8.86 -4.96
C VAL A 67 0.89 9.70 -3.78
N PHE A 68 1.73 10.60 -3.27
CA PHE A 68 1.50 11.19 -1.94
C PHE A 68 0.34 12.20 -1.90
N VAL A 69 0.20 13.04 -2.93
CA VAL A 69 -0.98 13.93 -3.04
C VAL A 69 -2.24 13.10 -3.29
N SER A 70 -2.19 12.07 -4.13
CA SER A 70 -3.32 11.17 -4.37
C SER A 70 -3.82 10.49 -3.10
N ILE A 71 -2.94 10.02 -2.20
CA ILE A 71 -3.33 9.43 -0.90
C ILE A 71 -4.11 10.46 -0.07
N GLU A 72 -3.63 11.70 0.02
CA GLU A 72 -4.30 12.77 0.76
C GLU A 72 -5.68 13.09 0.18
N VAL A 73 -5.77 13.25 -1.14
CA VAL A 73 -7.02 13.59 -1.83
C VAL A 73 -8.05 12.46 -1.64
N LEU A 74 -7.67 11.20 -1.88
CA LEU A 74 -8.55 10.05 -1.72
C LEU A 74 -8.97 9.84 -0.26
N TYR A 75 -8.07 10.09 0.71
CA TYR A 75 -8.42 10.07 2.13
C TYR A 75 -9.56 11.04 2.43
N TYR A 76 -9.46 12.30 1.99
CA TYR A 76 -10.51 13.30 2.24
C TYR A 76 -11.81 12.99 1.49
N ILE A 77 -11.74 12.52 0.25
CA ILE A 77 -12.92 12.11 -0.54
C ILE A 77 -13.67 10.99 0.17
N LEU A 78 -12.98 9.91 0.54
CA LEU A 78 -13.60 8.74 1.19
C LEU A 78 -14.09 9.08 2.60
N LYS A 79 -13.37 9.94 3.35
CA LYS A 79 -13.84 10.42 4.66
C LYS A 79 -15.12 11.24 4.56
N ARG A 80 -15.29 12.03 3.49
CA ARG A 80 -16.45 12.93 3.31
C ARG A 80 -17.67 12.21 2.76
N TYR A 81 -17.51 11.46 1.67
CA TYR A 81 -18.65 10.93 0.90
C TYR A 81 -19.03 9.51 1.28
N ASP A 82 -18.13 8.75 1.88
CA ASP A 82 -18.32 7.32 2.07
C ASP A 82 -18.10 6.88 3.51
N ARG A 83 -18.88 7.49 4.41
CA ARG A 83 -18.84 7.18 5.85
C ARG A 83 -19.22 5.73 6.17
N LYS A 84 -19.94 5.05 5.28
CA LYS A 84 -20.45 3.69 5.47
C LYS A 84 -19.46 2.60 5.07
N THR A 85 -18.57 2.88 4.11
CA THR A 85 -17.54 1.91 3.71
C THR A 85 -16.53 1.68 4.82
N GLN A 86 -16.14 0.42 5.00
CA GLN A 86 -15.26 0.00 6.08
C GLN A 86 -13.82 0.49 5.84
N TYR A 87 -13.03 0.61 6.90
CA TYR A 87 -11.67 1.17 6.79
C TYR A 87 -10.74 0.35 5.89
N PHE A 88 -10.79 -0.99 5.94
CA PHE A 88 -9.97 -1.83 5.07
C PHE A 88 -10.35 -1.68 3.59
N ASP A 89 -11.63 -1.50 3.29
CA ASP A 89 -12.09 -1.24 1.92
C ASP A 89 -11.57 0.10 1.40
N ARG A 90 -11.61 1.16 2.22
CA ARG A 90 -11.05 2.48 1.85
C ARG A 90 -9.55 2.40 1.55
N ILE A 91 -8.81 1.69 2.41
CA ILE A 91 -7.37 1.45 2.23
C ILE A 91 -7.12 0.71 0.92
N PHE A 92 -7.88 -0.36 0.67
CA PHE A 92 -7.74 -1.16 -0.54
C PHE A 92 -8.06 -0.36 -1.80
N ILE A 93 -9.20 0.32 -1.85
CA ILE A 93 -9.62 1.18 -2.98
C ILE A 93 -8.59 2.26 -3.26
N THR A 94 -8.12 2.96 -2.22
CA THR A 94 -7.10 4.01 -2.37
C THR A 94 -5.82 3.44 -2.99
N SER A 95 -5.37 2.29 -2.48
CA SER A 95 -4.16 1.62 -2.96
C SER A 95 -4.32 1.11 -4.40
N LEU A 96 -5.53 0.65 -4.76
CA LEU A 96 -5.83 0.12 -6.09
C LEU A 96 -5.86 1.23 -7.13
N LEU A 97 -6.52 2.35 -6.84
CA LEU A 97 -6.55 3.51 -7.73
C LEU A 97 -5.15 4.08 -7.98
N ILE A 98 -4.36 4.25 -6.92
CA ILE A 98 -2.99 4.75 -7.05
C ILE A 98 -2.09 3.72 -7.74
N GLY A 99 -2.23 2.44 -7.39
CA GLY A 99 -1.46 1.34 -7.99
C GLY A 99 -1.68 1.22 -9.49
N ILE A 100 -2.94 1.36 -9.96
CA ILE A 100 -3.25 1.42 -11.39
C ILE A 100 -2.53 2.61 -12.04
N GLY A 101 -2.61 3.80 -11.44
CA GLY A 101 -1.91 4.99 -11.94
C GLY A 101 -0.39 4.80 -12.05
N VAL A 102 0.22 4.20 -11.03
CA VAL A 102 1.66 3.89 -11.00
C VAL A 102 2.01 2.84 -12.07
N CYS A 103 1.21 1.79 -12.23
CA CYS A 103 1.43 0.78 -13.28
C CYS A 103 1.32 1.38 -14.69
N ILE A 104 0.36 2.27 -14.93
CA ILE A 104 0.22 3.00 -16.19
C ILE A 104 1.46 3.87 -16.45
N TYR A 105 1.90 4.64 -15.45
CA TYR A 105 3.11 5.45 -15.56
C TYR A 105 4.33 4.61 -15.94
N ILE A 106 4.50 3.46 -15.29
CA ILE A 106 5.61 2.53 -15.53
C ILE A 106 5.52 1.93 -16.93
N TYR A 107 4.32 1.57 -17.39
CA TYR A 107 4.12 1.05 -18.74
C TYR A 107 4.62 2.03 -19.81
N PHE A 108 4.32 3.33 -19.66
CA PHE A 108 4.79 4.37 -20.57
C PHE A 108 6.29 4.66 -20.44
N ASN A 109 6.89 4.42 -19.27
CA ASN A 109 8.31 4.68 -18.99
C ASN A 109 9.18 3.41 -18.96
N ARG A 110 8.68 2.30 -19.51
CA ARG A 110 9.29 0.97 -19.42
C ARG A 110 10.73 0.88 -19.92
N VAL A 111 11.08 1.68 -20.93
CA VAL A 111 12.44 1.67 -21.52
C VAL A 111 13.46 2.20 -20.50
N GLY A 112 13.19 3.39 -19.93
CA GLY A 112 14.06 3.97 -18.91
C GLY A 112 14.15 3.10 -17.66
N LEU A 113 13.02 2.52 -17.24
CA LEU A 113 12.99 1.61 -16.10
C LEU A 113 13.79 0.33 -16.35
N ASN A 114 13.71 -0.27 -17.53
CA ASN A 114 14.51 -1.46 -17.86
C ASN A 114 16.02 -1.14 -17.85
N ILE A 115 16.43 0.01 -18.36
CA ILE A 115 17.84 0.46 -18.30
C ILE A 115 18.28 0.61 -16.85
N GLY A 116 17.48 1.28 -16.01
CA GLY A 116 17.75 1.42 -14.58
C GLY A 116 17.81 0.07 -13.86
N PHE A 117 16.95 -0.87 -14.25
CA PHE A 117 16.91 -2.22 -13.69
C PHE A 117 18.19 -3.01 -13.98
N GLU A 118 18.69 -2.97 -15.22
CA GLU A 118 19.97 -3.61 -15.58
C GLU A 118 21.18 -2.92 -14.91
N GLN A 119 21.14 -1.60 -14.77
CA GLN A 119 22.18 -0.88 -14.01
C GLN A 119 22.18 -1.30 -12.54
N LEU A 120 21.02 -1.35 -11.88
CA LEU A 120 20.87 -1.86 -10.52
C LEU A 120 21.43 -3.28 -10.39
N LYS A 121 21.06 -4.16 -11.30
CA LYS A 121 21.56 -5.54 -11.37
C LYS A 121 23.08 -5.60 -11.41
N SER A 122 23.70 -4.80 -12.28
CA SER A 122 25.17 -4.71 -12.40
C SER A 122 25.82 -4.19 -11.12
N LEU A 123 25.20 -3.22 -10.45
CA LEU A 123 25.68 -2.68 -9.17
C LEU A 123 25.64 -3.74 -8.08
N TYR A 124 24.57 -4.53 -8.00
CA TYR A 124 24.49 -5.64 -7.04
C TYR A 124 25.62 -6.65 -7.27
N LEU A 125 25.89 -7.04 -8.51
CA LEU A 125 26.99 -7.97 -8.83
C LEU A 125 28.37 -7.40 -8.48
N GLN A 126 28.57 -6.09 -8.65
CA GLN A 126 29.85 -5.44 -8.35
C GLN A 126 30.06 -5.15 -6.86
N LYS A 127 28.98 -4.93 -6.11
CA LYS A 127 29.03 -4.41 -4.73
C LYS A 127 28.69 -5.46 -3.67
N THR A 128 28.27 -6.65 -4.06
CA THR A 128 27.93 -7.75 -3.16
C THR A 128 28.68 -9.02 -3.54
N THR A 129 28.54 -10.06 -2.72
CA THR A 129 29.11 -11.39 -2.99
C THR A 129 28.12 -12.31 -3.74
N PHE A 130 26.98 -11.78 -4.19
CA PHE A 130 25.99 -12.59 -4.88
C PHE A 130 26.48 -13.02 -6.25
N THR A 131 26.18 -14.27 -6.59
CA THR A 131 26.43 -14.83 -7.92
C THR A 131 25.47 -14.23 -8.95
N GLN A 132 25.85 -14.31 -10.22
CA GLN A 132 24.98 -13.90 -11.33
C GLN A 132 23.63 -14.62 -11.28
N TYR A 133 23.62 -15.92 -10.96
CA TYR A 133 22.41 -16.72 -10.84
C TYR A 133 21.46 -16.20 -9.74
N GLU A 134 21.98 -15.88 -8.55
CA GLU A 134 21.17 -15.36 -7.44
C GLU A 134 20.54 -14.00 -7.77
N VAL A 135 21.32 -13.11 -8.38
CA VAL A 135 20.84 -11.79 -8.82
C VAL A 135 19.82 -11.94 -9.94
N ASP A 136 20.06 -12.81 -10.93
CA ASP A 136 19.11 -13.09 -12.02
C ASP A 136 17.77 -13.60 -11.48
N MET A 137 17.79 -14.53 -10.52
CA MET A 137 16.58 -15.02 -9.87
C MET A 137 15.81 -13.92 -9.13
N ALA A 138 16.51 -13.10 -8.35
CA ALA A 138 15.88 -12.01 -7.59
C ALA A 138 15.22 -10.98 -8.54
N PHE A 139 15.94 -10.58 -9.58
CA PHE A 139 15.44 -9.60 -10.56
C PHE A 139 14.31 -10.18 -11.41
N LYS A 140 14.37 -11.48 -11.75
CA LYS A 140 13.25 -12.19 -12.39
C LYS A 140 12.02 -12.21 -11.50
N TYR A 141 12.16 -12.53 -10.22
CA TYR A 141 11.04 -12.51 -9.27
C TYR A 141 10.40 -11.13 -9.19
N ILE A 142 11.20 -10.06 -9.09
CA ILE A 142 10.69 -8.69 -9.07
C ILE A 142 9.93 -8.36 -10.35
N LYS A 143 10.46 -8.75 -11.51
CA LYS A 143 9.82 -8.50 -12.81
C LYS A 143 8.51 -9.26 -12.97
N ASP A 144 8.49 -10.53 -12.57
CA ASP A 144 7.31 -11.40 -12.67
C ASP A 144 6.22 -10.98 -11.68
N ASN A 145 6.59 -10.38 -10.53
CA ASN A 145 5.68 -9.97 -9.46
C ASN A 145 5.54 -8.45 -9.31
N PHE A 146 5.92 -7.70 -10.34
CA PHE A 146 6.09 -6.26 -10.24
C PHE A 146 4.81 -5.52 -9.80
N THR A 147 3.68 -5.87 -10.42
CA THR A 147 2.36 -5.27 -10.14
C THR A 147 1.96 -5.48 -8.69
N TYR A 148 2.12 -6.71 -8.20
CA TYR A 148 1.86 -7.08 -6.81
C TYR A 148 2.79 -6.32 -5.86
N LEU A 149 4.09 -6.25 -6.14
CA LEU A 149 5.06 -5.56 -5.28
C LEU A 149 4.77 -4.06 -5.16
N VAL A 150 4.45 -3.40 -6.28
CA VAL A 150 4.01 -1.99 -6.29
C VAL A 150 2.76 -1.82 -5.44
N PHE A 151 1.76 -2.68 -5.64
CA PHE A 151 0.53 -2.61 -4.89
C PHE A 151 0.74 -2.87 -3.39
N ALA A 152 1.54 -3.87 -3.02
CA ALA A 152 1.83 -4.22 -1.64
C ALA A 152 2.51 -3.06 -0.90
N TYR A 153 3.48 -2.42 -1.55
CA TYR A 153 4.13 -1.22 -1.03
C TYR A 153 3.14 -0.06 -0.82
N LEU A 154 2.29 0.23 -1.81
CA LEU A 154 1.28 1.27 -1.72
C LEU A 154 0.24 0.95 -0.64
N ASN A 155 -0.22 -0.29 -0.57
CA ASN A 155 -1.17 -0.76 0.43
C ASN A 155 -0.63 -0.60 1.84
N MET A 156 0.62 -0.97 2.09
CA MET A 156 1.25 -0.77 3.39
C MET A 156 1.40 0.72 3.72
N THR A 157 1.76 1.55 2.74
CA THR A 157 1.87 3.02 2.92
C THR A 157 0.52 3.63 3.30
N VAL A 158 -0.54 3.31 2.56
CA VAL A 158 -1.90 3.79 2.82
C VAL A 158 -2.41 3.23 4.14
N PHE A 159 -2.22 1.94 4.41
CA PHE A 159 -2.64 1.31 5.65
C PHE A 159 -2.01 1.99 6.87
N LEU A 160 -0.70 2.16 6.90
CA LEU A 160 -0.01 2.82 8.02
C LEU A 160 -0.46 4.28 8.16
N THR A 161 -0.70 4.98 7.05
CA THR A 161 -1.30 6.33 7.07
C THR A 161 -2.64 6.32 7.81
N TYR A 162 -3.56 5.44 7.41
CA TYR A 162 -4.86 5.30 8.07
C TYR A 162 -4.73 4.86 9.53
N TYR A 163 -3.81 3.94 9.83
CA TYR A 163 -3.59 3.39 11.16
C TYR A 163 -3.14 4.48 12.13
N PHE A 164 -2.15 5.29 11.76
CA PHE A 164 -1.67 6.38 12.61
C PHE A 164 -2.66 7.54 12.69
N LEU A 165 -3.51 7.75 11.68
CA LEU A 165 -4.58 8.77 11.73
C LEU A 165 -5.75 8.36 12.63
N ASN A 166 -6.15 7.08 12.64
CA ASN A 166 -7.35 6.61 13.34
C ASN A 166 -7.05 5.44 14.29
N LYS A 167 -5.91 5.53 15.00
CA LYS A 167 -5.35 4.45 15.82
C LYS A 167 -6.31 3.93 16.89
N GLU A 168 -7.11 4.82 17.47
CA GLU A 168 -8.04 4.54 18.57
C GLU A 168 -9.16 3.58 18.14
N ASP A 169 -9.58 3.65 16.89
CA ASP A 169 -10.66 2.82 16.34
C ASP A 169 -10.15 1.55 15.63
N PHE A 170 -8.84 1.33 15.57
CA PHE A 170 -8.22 0.25 14.78
C PHE A 170 -8.86 -1.13 14.98
N PHE A 171 -9.17 -1.50 16.22
CA PHE A 171 -9.75 -2.82 16.51
C PHE A 171 -11.18 -2.99 16.00
N LYS A 172 -11.90 -1.88 15.78
CA LYS A 172 -13.26 -1.85 15.22
C LYS A 172 -13.30 -1.91 13.70
N TRP A 173 -12.15 -1.83 13.03
CA TRP A 173 -12.11 -1.85 11.58
C TRP A 173 -12.57 -3.21 11.06
N GLU A 174 -13.35 -3.22 9.99
CA GLU A 174 -13.82 -4.44 9.34
C GLU A 174 -13.34 -4.47 7.89
N ALA A 175 -13.22 -5.67 7.34
CA ALA A 175 -12.96 -5.89 5.93
C ALA A 175 -14.17 -6.53 5.30
N SER A 176 -14.53 -6.09 4.09
CA SER A 176 -15.70 -6.62 3.41
C SER A 176 -15.37 -7.96 2.76
N TYR A 177 -16.26 -8.94 2.91
CA TYR A 177 -16.16 -10.21 2.18
C TYR A 177 -16.36 -10.04 0.66
N LEU A 178 -16.83 -8.88 0.20
CA LEU A 178 -17.09 -8.62 -1.22
C LEU A 178 -15.83 -8.71 -2.09
N TRP A 179 -14.63 -8.46 -1.53
CA TRP A 179 -13.37 -8.62 -2.27
C TRP A 179 -13.01 -10.08 -2.59
N LEU A 180 -13.67 -11.07 -1.96
CA LEU A 180 -13.55 -12.47 -2.35
C LEU A 180 -14.19 -12.75 -3.70
N ILE A 181 -15.22 -11.99 -4.09
CA ILE A 181 -15.90 -12.18 -5.37
C ILE A 181 -14.92 -12.00 -6.54
N PRO A 182 -14.23 -10.84 -6.69
CA PRO A 182 -13.23 -10.71 -7.75
C PRO A 182 -12.06 -11.69 -7.58
N TYR A 183 -11.68 -12.07 -6.35
CA TYR A 183 -10.63 -13.09 -6.14
C TYR A 183 -11.03 -14.44 -6.74
N ILE A 184 -12.24 -14.92 -6.43
CA ILE A 184 -12.75 -16.20 -6.95
C ILE A 184 -12.83 -16.17 -8.47
N VAL A 185 -13.35 -15.08 -9.05
CA VAL A 185 -13.44 -14.91 -10.50
C VAL A 185 -12.06 -15.00 -11.16
N VAL A 186 -11.08 -14.23 -10.66
CA VAL A 186 -9.72 -14.24 -11.20
C VAL A 186 -9.05 -15.61 -10.99
N PHE A 187 -9.31 -16.28 -9.87
CA PHE A 187 -8.77 -17.60 -9.56
C PHE A 187 -9.23 -18.63 -10.61
N PHE A 188 -10.51 -18.63 -10.95
CA PHE A 188 -11.03 -19.52 -11.99
C PHE A 188 -10.46 -19.18 -13.37
N ILE A 189 -10.30 -17.89 -13.70
CA ILE A 189 -9.65 -17.45 -14.95
C ILE A 189 -8.23 -18.01 -15.01
N GLU A 190 -7.43 -17.80 -13.96
CA GLU A 190 -6.04 -18.25 -13.93
C GLU A 190 -5.92 -19.77 -14.00
N LYS A 191 -6.80 -20.49 -13.30
CA LYS A 191 -6.69 -21.95 -13.17
C LYS A 191 -7.21 -22.72 -14.38
N TYR A 192 -8.26 -22.20 -15.04
CA TYR A 192 -9.02 -22.97 -16.03
C TYR A 192 -9.09 -22.32 -17.42
N THR A 193 -8.46 -21.17 -17.64
CA THR A 193 -8.40 -20.54 -18.97
C THR A 193 -6.96 -20.37 -19.44
N SER A 194 -6.77 -20.13 -20.75
CA SER A 194 -5.47 -19.78 -21.33
C SER A 194 -4.98 -18.37 -20.98
N PHE A 195 -5.80 -17.57 -20.28
CA PHE A 195 -5.43 -16.21 -19.85
C PHE A 195 -4.60 -16.19 -18.57
N GLY A 196 -4.28 -17.35 -17.98
CA GLY A 196 -3.36 -17.45 -16.86
C GLY A 196 -1.97 -16.92 -17.19
N GLY A 197 -1.29 -16.34 -16.19
CA GLY A 197 0.08 -15.87 -16.31
C GLY A 197 0.48 -14.93 -15.17
N ASN A 198 1.61 -14.25 -15.33
CA ASN A 198 2.14 -13.36 -14.29
C ASN A 198 1.10 -12.31 -13.88
N LEU A 199 0.40 -11.67 -14.82
CA LEU A 199 -0.58 -10.63 -14.49
C LEU A 199 -1.75 -11.16 -13.64
N THR A 200 -2.34 -12.31 -13.98
CA THR A 200 -3.45 -12.88 -13.20
C THR A 200 -2.96 -13.29 -11.81
N SER A 201 -1.77 -13.88 -11.72
CA SER A 201 -1.15 -14.27 -10.46
C SER A 201 -0.92 -13.05 -9.56
N ASN A 202 -0.42 -11.94 -10.12
CA ASN A 202 -0.27 -10.68 -9.40
C ASN A 202 -1.62 -10.13 -8.92
N ILE A 203 -2.67 -10.21 -9.74
CA ILE A 203 -4.01 -9.75 -9.35
C ILE A 203 -4.56 -10.59 -8.18
N LEU A 204 -4.33 -11.91 -8.18
CA LEU A 204 -4.70 -12.76 -7.04
C LEU A 204 -3.99 -12.31 -5.76
N GLU A 205 -2.68 -12.10 -5.80
CA GLU A 205 -1.90 -11.65 -4.66
C GLU A 205 -2.37 -10.26 -4.16
N VAL A 206 -2.69 -9.35 -5.07
CA VAL A 206 -3.30 -8.05 -4.74
C VAL A 206 -4.60 -8.22 -3.97
N LEU A 207 -5.49 -9.10 -4.42
CA LEU A 207 -6.78 -9.34 -3.77
C LEU A 207 -6.64 -10.04 -2.41
N LYS A 208 -5.63 -10.88 -2.22
CA LYS A 208 -5.33 -11.52 -0.93
C LYS A 208 -4.97 -10.50 0.16
N ILE A 209 -4.28 -9.41 -0.20
CA ILE A 209 -3.74 -8.45 0.78
C ILE A 209 -4.79 -7.88 1.74
N VAL A 210 -6.02 -7.60 1.28
CA VAL A 210 -7.09 -7.07 2.17
C VAL A 210 -7.29 -7.99 3.38
N TYR A 211 -7.36 -9.28 3.13
CA TYR A 211 -7.65 -10.28 4.13
C TYR A 211 -6.43 -10.61 4.98
N ILE A 212 -5.23 -10.58 4.40
CA ILE A 212 -3.98 -10.69 5.16
C ILE A 212 -3.87 -9.54 6.17
N MET A 213 -4.16 -8.30 5.75
CA MET A 213 -4.15 -7.13 6.63
C MET A 213 -5.26 -7.21 7.70
N TYR A 214 -6.43 -7.74 7.33
CA TYR A 214 -7.51 -7.98 8.29
C TYR A 214 -7.14 -9.04 9.34
N PHE A 215 -6.46 -10.11 8.93
CA PHE A 215 -5.88 -11.10 9.83
C PHE A 215 -4.90 -10.47 10.84
N MET A 216 -4.00 -9.59 10.37
CA MET A 216 -3.08 -8.87 11.28
C MET A 216 -3.84 -8.10 12.36
N LYS A 217 -4.96 -7.44 12.00
CA LYS A 217 -5.82 -6.77 12.98
C LYS A 217 -6.45 -7.74 13.97
N ILE A 218 -6.95 -8.89 13.50
CA ILE A 218 -7.60 -9.89 14.39
C ILE A 218 -6.60 -10.40 15.41
N VAL A 219 -5.42 -10.83 14.97
CA VAL A 219 -4.33 -11.27 15.86
C VAL A 219 -3.97 -10.17 16.84
N ALA A 220 -3.79 -8.93 16.37
CA ALA A 220 -3.47 -7.80 17.22
C ALA A 220 -4.55 -7.56 18.29
N SER A 221 -5.83 -7.71 17.93
CA SER A 221 -6.96 -7.55 18.86
C SER A 221 -6.92 -8.60 19.97
N ILE A 222 -6.79 -9.88 19.59
CA ILE A 222 -6.73 -11.02 20.54
C ILE A 222 -5.56 -10.85 21.51
N LEU A 223 -4.37 -10.49 21.00
CA LEU A 223 -3.20 -10.28 21.85
C LEU A 223 -3.34 -9.06 22.76
N ASN A 224 -3.99 -8.00 22.29
CA ASN A 224 -4.13 -6.75 23.03
C ASN A 224 -5.06 -6.89 24.26
N GLU A 225 -5.98 -7.86 24.28
CA GLU A 225 -6.78 -8.18 25.48
C GLU A 225 -5.91 -8.51 26.69
N LYS A 226 -4.75 -9.15 26.46
CA LYS A 226 -3.80 -9.54 27.52
C LYS A 226 -2.66 -8.54 27.68
N VAL A 227 -2.00 -8.17 26.58
CA VAL A 227 -0.76 -7.39 26.61
C VAL A 227 -0.99 -5.90 26.79
N LYS A 228 -2.15 -5.38 26.34
CA LYS A 228 -2.53 -3.95 26.38
C LYS A 228 -1.50 -3.00 25.73
N LYS A 229 -0.72 -3.50 24.76
CA LYS A 229 0.23 -2.70 23.94
C LYS A 229 -0.07 -2.89 22.46
N GLN A 230 -1.03 -2.12 21.93
CA GLN A 230 -1.53 -2.23 20.55
C GLN A 230 -0.43 -2.28 19.49
N SER A 231 0.58 -1.41 19.55
CA SER A 231 1.66 -1.38 18.56
C SER A 231 2.46 -2.68 18.55
N LEU A 232 2.74 -3.26 19.73
CA LEU A 232 3.49 -4.52 19.84
C LEU A 232 2.65 -5.68 19.33
N CYS A 233 1.37 -5.75 19.70
CA CYS A 233 0.44 -6.77 19.21
C CYS A 233 0.27 -6.71 17.70
N PHE A 234 0.23 -5.51 17.12
CA PHE A 234 0.20 -5.33 15.66
C PHE A 234 1.46 -5.86 14.99
N THR A 235 2.64 -5.53 15.52
CA THR A 235 3.92 -6.06 15.00
C THR A 235 3.95 -7.59 15.00
N VAL A 236 3.45 -8.24 16.06
CA VAL A 236 3.34 -9.72 16.10
C VAL A 236 2.39 -10.23 15.01
N GLY A 237 1.26 -9.57 14.80
CA GLY A 237 0.33 -9.89 13.70
C GLY A 237 1.00 -9.80 12.33
N VAL A 238 1.82 -8.77 12.08
CA VAL A 238 2.61 -8.62 10.85
C VAL A 238 3.56 -9.80 10.68
N PHE A 239 4.33 -10.17 11.71
CA PHE A 239 5.26 -11.31 11.62
C PHE A 239 4.54 -12.62 11.30
N LEU A 240 3.41 -12.90 11.94
CA LEU A 240 2.64 -14.12 11.65
C LEU A 240 2.10 -14.15 10.21
N ALA A 241 1.64 -13.00 9.70
CA ALA A 241 1.19 -12.87 8.32
C ALA A 241 2.33 -13.06 7.30
N LEU A 242 3.55 -12.63 7.62
CA LEU A 242 4.72 -12.83 6.77
C LEU A 242 5.21 -14.28 6.76
N ILE A 243 5.12 -14.98 7.88
CA ILE A 243 5.53 -16.39 7.99
C ILE A 243 4.52 -17.30 7.26
N SER A 244 3.23 -16.99 7.34
CA SER A 244 2.16 -17.81 6.79
C SER A 244 1.11 -16.99 6.03
N PRO A 245 1.46 -16.39 4.87
CA PRO A 245 0.58 -15.48 4.14
C PRO A 245 -0.71 -16.15 3.65
N GLU A 246 -0.64 -17.40 3.19
CA GLU A 246 -1.84 -18.15 2.76
C GLU A 246 -2.80 -18.45 3.91
N PHE A 247 -2.27 -18.80 5.08
CA PHE A 247 -3.09 -18.99 6.28
C PHE A 247 -3.73 -17.67 6.71
N ALA A 248 -2.96 -16.58 6.71
CA ALA A 248 -3.46 -15.25 7.02
C ALA A 248 -4.58 -14.82 6.06
N PHE A 249 -4.41 -15.08 4.76
CA PHE A 249 -5.44 -14.85 3.76
C PHE A 249 -6.72 -15.64 4.06
N ILE A 250 -6.63 -16.98 4.19
CA ILE A 250 -7.80 -17.85 4.42
C ILE A 250 -8.53 -17.46 5.70
N PHE A 251 -7.79 -17.26 6.80
CA PHE A 251 -8.40 -16.91 8.08
C PHE A 251 -9.05 -15.52 8.03
N GLY A 252 -8.35 -14.53 7.46
CA GLY A 252 -8.89 -13.18 7.29
C GLY A 252 -10.15 -13.16 6.43
N ALA A 253 -10.16 -13.93 5.34
CA ALA A 253 -11.31 -14.09 4.45
C ALA A 253 -12.51 -14.69 5.18
N LEU A 254 -12.35 -15.79 5.91
CA LEU A 254 -13.42 -16.41 6.69
C LEU A 254 -13.97 -15.45 7.77
N ALA A 255 -13.08 -14.76 8.48
CA ALA A 255 -13.44 -13.81 9.52
C ALA A 255 -14.10 -12.53 9.01
N SER A 256 -13.99 -12.20 7.72
CA SER A 256 -14.57 -11.00 7.09
C SER A 256 -16.10 -11.03 6.96
N GLY A 257 -16.75 -12.08 7.46
CA GLY A 257 -18.20 -12.16 7.57
C GLY A 257 -18.85 -13.15 6.60
N ILE A 258 -18.13 -14.20 6.16
CA ILE A 258 -18.79 -15.39 5.60
C ILE A 258 -19.59 -16.06 6.73
N LYS A 259 -20.77 -15.53 7.03
CA LYS A 259 -21.76 -16.20 7.88
C LYS A 259 -22.29 -17.36 7.06
N ILE A 260 -21.64 -18.52 7.14
CA ILE A 260 -22.15 -19.76 6.56
C ILE A 260 -23.45 -20.07 7.31
N LYS A 261 -24.59 -19.66 6.75
CA LYS A 261 -25.89 -20.16 7.18
C LYS A 261 -26.00 -21.58 6.65
N ILE A 262 -25.80 -22.56 7.53
CA ILE A 262 -26.15 -23.95 7.24
C ILE A 262 -27.68 -23.97 7.10
N VAL A 263 -28.16 -24.03 5.86
CA VAL A 263 -29.56 -24.33 5.58
C VAL A 263 -29.71 -25.82 5.90
N LYS A 264 -30.35 -26.13 7.02
CA LYS A 264 -30.83 -27.50 7.25
C LYS A 264 -31.94 -27.75 6.23
N SER A 265 -31.69 -28.64 5.27
CA SER A 265 -32.73 -29.23 4.42
C SER A 265 -33.55 -30.23 5.23
#